data_AF-A0A847W402-F1
#
_entry.id   AF-A0A847W402-F1
#
_cell.length_a   1.000
_cell.length_b   1.000
_cell.length_c   1.000
_cell.angle_alpha   90.00
_cell.angle_beta   90.00
_cell.angle_gamma   90.00
#
_symmetry.space_group_name_H-M   'P 1'
#
loop_
_entity.id
_entity.type
_entity.pdbx_description
1 polymer ?
#
loop_
_entity_poly.entity_id
_entity_poly.type
_entity_poly.pdbx_seq_one_letter_code
_entity_poly.pdbx_strand_id
1 'polypeptide(L)'
;MSNLLLGLILGLWSGVAMVLNLSGLGVRTPIITGILSGLCVGNVDMGLKVGSVMLINSLGFHTYGGATIPDFITGSIFGTVVGAKAGNVDAGIVVAQGISLLMTQMDILGRSTTTVFQHLGEAALAQNNIP
;
A
#
# COMPACT_ATOMS: atom_id res chain seq x y z
N MET A 1 -21.41 4.28 1.41
CA MET A 1 -20.91 3.73 0.13
C MET A 1 -20.94 2.21 0.19
N SER A 2 -21.20 1.50 -0.92
CA SER A 2 -21.12 0.02 -0.92
C SER A 2 -19.69 -0.44 -0.63
N ASN A 3 -19.50 -1.47 0.19
CA ASN A 3 -18.18 -2.01 0.53
C ASN A 3 -17.38 -2.42 -0.71
N LEU A 4 -18.07 -2.89 -1.76
CA LEU A 4 -17.45 -3.27 -3.03
C LEU A 4 -16.89 -2.06 -3.78
N LEU A 5 -17.65 -0.96 -3.82
CA LEU A 5 -17.21 0.29 -4.45
C LEU A 5 -16.04 0.92 -3.67
N LEU A 6 -16.08 0.86 -2.34
CA LEU A 6 -14.98 1.29 -1.47
C LEU A 6 -13.70 0.51 -1.77
N GLY A 7 -13.79 -0.82 -1.84
CA GLY A 7 -12.65 -1.69 -2.16
C GLY A 7 -12.06 -1.39 -3.54
N LEU A 8 -12.90 -1.18 -4.56
CA LEU A 8 -12.44 -0.84 -5.91
C LEU A 8 -11.71 0.51 -5.96
N ILE A 9 -12.26 1.55 -5.34
CA ILE A 9 -11.65 2.89 -5.33
C ILE A 9 -10.31 2.86 -4.60
N LEU A 10 -10.25 2.25 -3.42
CA LEU A 10 -9.03 2.20 -2.62
C LEU A 10 -7.97 1.26 -3.22
N GLY A 11 -8.40 0.17 -3.86
CA GLY A 11 -7.52 -0.72 -4.62
C GLY A 11 -6.91 -0.01 -5.84
N LEU A 12 -7.72 0.72 -6.61
CA LEU A 12 -7.25 1.54 -7.72
C LEU A 12 -6.27 2.61 -7.24
N TRP A 13 -6.59 3.31 -6.14
CA TRP A 13 -5.67 4.27 -5.52
C TRP A 13 -4.34 3.62 -5.16
N SER A 14 -4.36 2.46 -4.48
CA SER A 14 -3.14 1.74 -4.09
C SER A 14 -2.29 1.35 -5.30
N GLY A 15 -2.91 0.88 -6.38
CA GLY A 15 -2.22 0.55 -7.63
C GLY A 15 -1.59 1.78 -8.28
N VAL A 16 -2.33 2.89 -8.39
CA VAL A 16 -1.81 4.15 -8.93
C VAL A 16 -0.67 4.69 -8.06
N ALA A 17 -0.82 4.68 -6.74
CA ALA A 17 0.22 5.12 -5.81
C ALA A 17 1.51 4.30 -5.95
N MET A 18 1.40 3.00 -6.22
CA MET A 18 2.56 2.14 -6.47
C MET A 18 3.31 2.53 -7.76
N VAL A 19 2.58 2.76 -8.85
CA VAL A 19 3.16 3.19 -10.13
C VAL A 19 3.82 4.57 -10.01
N LEU A 20 3.14 5.53 -9.38
CA LEU A 20 3.66 6.88 -9.19
C LEU A 20 4.94 6.89 -8.35
N ASN A 21 5.03 6.01 -7.35
CA ASN A 21 6.24 5.87 -6.54
C ASN A 21 7.42 5.35 -7.35
N LEU A 22 7.19 4.42 -8.28
CA LEU A 22 8.22 3.95 -9.22
C LEU A 22 8.64 5.07 -10.20
N SER A 23 7.73 5.98 -10.56
CA SER A 23 8.01 7.17 -11.36
C SER A 23 8.73 8.30 -10.58
N GLY A 24 9.06 8.10 -9.30
CA GLY A 24 9.74 9.10 -8.47
C GLY A 24 8.83 10.17 -7.86
N LEU A 25 7.51 10.04 -8.02
CA LEU A 25 6.53 10.94 -7.41
C LEU A 25 6.23 10.46 -5.98
N GLY A 26 6.60 11.27 -4.99
CA GLY A 26 6.49 10.99 -3.54
C GLY A 26 5.06 10.93 -2.97
N VAL A 27 4.06 10.57 -3.78
CA VAL A 27 2.63 10.57 -3.40
C VAL A 27 2.28 9.37 -2.51
N ARG A 28 3.08 8.30 -2.57
CA ARG A 28 2.89 7.06 -1.81
C ARG A 28 3.37 7.21 -0.37
N THR A 29 2.61 7.95 0.43
CA THR A 29 2.83 8.07 1.88
C THR A 29 1.63 7.54 2.67
N PRO A 30 1.85 6.96 3.87
CA PRO A 30 0.76 6.45 4.71
C PRO A 30 -0.26 7.52 5.09
N ILE A 31 0.18 8.78 5.26
CA ILE A 31 -0.70 9.89 5.66
C ILE A 31 -1.61 10.36 4.51
N ILE A 32 -1.08 10.52 3.29
CA ILE A 32 -1.90 10.88 2.12
C ILE A 32 -2.94 9.78 1.86
N THR A 33 -2.52 8.53 1.98
CA THR A 33 -3.40 7.37 1.81
C THR A 33 -4.43 7.25 2.93
N GLY A 34 -4.06 7.60 4.17
CA GLY A 34 -4.98 7.68 5.31
C GLY A 34 -6.04 8.76 5.12
N ILE A 35 -5.66 9.95 4.65
CA ILE A 35 -6.61 11.03 4.35
C ILE A 35 -7.58 10.62 3.23
N LEU A 36 -7.08 10.03 2.14
CA LEU A 36 -7.93 9.58 1.04
C LEU A 36 -8.89 8.47 1.46
N SER A 37 -8.41 7.49 2.22
CA SER A 37 -9.28 6.45 2.78
C SER A 37 -10.30 7.01 3.76
N GLY A 38 -9.92 8.00 4.59
CA GLY A 38 -10.83 8.71 5.47
C GLY A 38 -11.92 9.48 4.72
N LEU A 39 -11.57 10.14 3.61
CA LEU A 39 -12.53 10.79 2.71
C LEU A 39 -13.50 9.78 2.09
N CYS A 40 -13.02 8.62 1.63
CA CYS A 40 -13.88 7.58 1.07
C CYS A 40 -14.84 6.97 2.09
N VAL A 41 -14.43 6.87 3.35
CA VAL A 41 -15.26 6.32 4.44
C VAL A 41 -16.16 7.39 5.09
N GLY A 42 -15.90 8.67 4.84
CA GLY A 42 -16.64 9.80 5.42
C GLY A 42 -16.15 10.22 6.81
N ASN A 43 -14.98 9.75 7.24
CA ASN A 43 -14.35 10.13 8.51
C ASN A 43 -12.87 10.44 8.29
N VAL A 44 -12.59 11.72 7.99
CA VAL A 44 -11.24 12.21 7.70
C VAL A 44 -10.36 12.23 8.95
N ASP A 45 -10.91 12.54 10.12
CA ASP A 45 -10.17 12.54 11.39
C ASP A 45 -9.63 11.14 11.73
N MET A 46 -10.46 10.11 11.51
CA MET A 46 -10.05 8.71 11.66
C MET A 46 -8.90 8.36 10.71
N GLY A 47 -9.01 8.75 9.43
CA GLY A 47 -7.96 8.52 8.44
C GLY A 47 -6.66 9.26 8.71
N LEU A 48 -6.75 10.49 9.25
CA LEU A 48 -5.59 11.26 9.65
C LEU A 48 -4.89 10.62 10.86
N LYS A 49 -5.64 10.24 11.90
CA LYS A 49 -5.08 9.60 13.10
C LYS A 49 -4.36 8.28 12.78
N VAL A 50 -5.01 7.39 12.04
CA VAL A 50 -4.38 6.11 11.63
C VAL A 50 -3.21 6.36 10.68
N GLY A 51 -3.38 7.24 9.69
CA GLY A 51 -2.33 7.59 8.73
C GLY A 51 -1.09 8.21 9.39
N SER A 52 -1.27 9.05 10.41
CA SER A 52 -0.18 9.62 11.21
C SER A 52 0.58 8.56 12.00
N VAL A 53 -0.13 7.64 12.66
CA VAL A 53 0.53 6.54 13.39
C VAL A 53 1.29 5.62 12.43
N MET A 54 0.69 5.28 11.29
CA MET A 54 1.36 4.47 10.26
C MET A 54 2.56 5.19 9.63
N LEU A 55 2.48 6.51 9.46
CA LEU A 55 3.61 7.32 8.99
C LEU A 55 4.76 7.27 10.00
N ILE A 56 4.49 7.48 11.30
CA ILE A 56 5.48 7.40 12.36
C ILE A 56 6.12 6.01 12.40
N ASN A 57 5.32 4.95 12.25
CA ASN A 57 5.82 3.58 12.18
C ASN A 57 6.68 3.30 10.94
N SER A 58 6.47 4.04 9.84
CA SER A 58 7.30 3.92 8.64
C SER A 58 8.61 4.70 8.72
N LEU A 59 8.73 5.66 9.64
CA LEU A 59 9.96 6.45 9.78
C LEU A 59 11.12 5.52 10.18
N GLY A 60 12.19 5.56 9.39
CA GLY A 60 13.35 4.69 9.58
C GLY A 60 13.30 3.37 8.81
N PHE A 61 12.15 3.02 8.21
CA PHE A 61 12.04 1.87 7.31
C PHE A 61 12.14 2.32 5.86
N HIS A 62 13.19 1.87 5.19
CA HIS A 62 13.35 2.05 3.76
C HIS A 62 13.80 0.76 3.10
N THR A 63 13.43 0.57 1.83
CA THR A 63 13.83 -0.62 1.08
C THR A 63 15.27 -0.48 0.60
N TYR A 64 16.21 -1.00 1.37
CA TYR A 64 17.63 -1.04 1.00
C TYR A 64 18.01 -2.42 0.46
N GLY A 65 18.64 -2.48 -0.72
CA GLY A 65 19.23 -3.72 -1.24
C GLY A 65 18.26 -4.89 -1.45
N GLY A 66 16.98 -4.60 -1.77
CA GLY A 66 15.95 -5.64 -1.94
C GLY A 66 15.26 -6.07 -0.65
N ALA A 67 15.62 -5.52 0.51
CA ALA A 67 14.89 -5.75 1.75
C ALA A 67 13.48 -5.13 1.66
N THR A 68 12.46 -5.93 1.96
CA THR A 68 11.07 -5.48 2.02
C THR A 68 10.74 -4.98 3.42
N ILE A 69 10.05 -3.84 3.48
CA ILE A 69 9.57 -3.24 4.72
C ILE A 69 8.09 -3.58 4.96
N PRO A 70 7.57 -3.42 6.19
CA PRO A 70 6.13 -3.46 6.43
C PRO A 70 5.37 -2.51 5.51
N ASP A 71 4.27 -2.98 4.91
CA ASP A 71 3.46 -2.13 4.03
C ASP A 71 2.49 -1.26 4.85
N PHE A 72 3.01 -0.13 5.31
CA PHE A 72 2.26 0.86 6.09
C PHE A 72 1.21 1.63 5.27
N ILE A 73 1.28 1.58 3.93
CA ILE A 73 0.34 2.30 3.06
C ILE A 73 -0.97 1.54 3.00
N THR A 74 -0.91 0.25 2.66
CA THR A 74 -2.07 -0.62 2.68
C THR A 74 -2.60 -0.79 4.11
N GLY A 75 -1.72 -0.86 5.11
CA GLY A 75 -2.11 -0.82 6.52
C GLY A 75 -2.93 0.42 6.87
N SER A 76 -2.55 1.61 6.39
CA SER A 76 -3.30 2.85 6.59
C SER A 76 -4.71 2.81 5.99
N ILE A 77 -4.88 2.19 4.82
CA ILE A 77 -6.19 1.98 4.18
C ILE A 77 -7.08 1.11 5.08
N PHE A 78 -6.63 -0.10 5.39
CA PHE A 78 -7.43 -1.06 6.16
C PHE A 78 -7.69 -0.59 7.58
N GLY A 79 -6.68 0.01 8.23
CA GLY A 79 -6.82 0.58 9.57
C GLY A 79 -7.82 1.73 9.63
N THR A 80 -7.86 2.58 8.61
CA THR A 80 -8.84 3.68 8.53
C THR A 80 -10.25 3.14 8.33
N VAL A 81 -10.43 2.16 7.45
CA VAL A 81 -11.74 1.53 7.19
C VAL A 81 -12.25 0.81 8.44
N VAL A 82 -11.40 0.02 9.09
CA VAL A 82 -11.77 -0.75 10.29
C VAL A 82 -12.00 0.16 11.48
N GLY A 83 -11.11 1.13 11.72
CA GLY A 83 -11.25 2.11 12.79
C GLY A 83 -12.53 2.93 12.67
N ALA A 84 -12.87 3.37 11.45
CA ALA A 84 -14.12 4.09 11.19
C ALA A 84 -15.36 3.24 11.41
N LYS A 85 -15.32 1.94 11.06
CA LYS A 85 -16.43 1.01 11.30
C LYS A 85 -16.58 0.64 12.78
N ALA A 86 -15.47 0.48 13.49
CA ALA A 86 -15.45 0.15 14.91
C ALA A 86 -15.73 1.38 15.80
N GLY A 87 -15.58 2.59 15.27
CA GLY A 87 -15.62 3.83 16.05
C GLY A 87 -14.45 3.98 17.02
N ASN A 88 -13.39 3.18 16.85
CA ASN A 88 -12.24 3.15 17.74
C ASN A 88 -10.93 3.19 16.93
N VAL A 89 -10.12 4.21 17.21
CA VAL A 89 -8.83 4.45 16.56
C VAL A 89 -7.83 3.34 16.84
N ASP A 90 -7.77 2.86 18.08
CA ASP A 90 -6.82 1.84 18.51
C ASP A 90 -7.09 0.49 17.83
N ALA A 91 -8.37 0.14 17.69
CA ALA A 91 -8.77 -1.05 16.92
C ALA A 91 -8.32 -0.96 15.46
N GLY A 92 -8.42 0.23 14.86
CA GLY A 92 -7.91 0.50 13.51
C GLY A 92 -6.38 0.35 13.43
N ILE A 93 -5.64 0.88 14.39
CA ILE A 93 -4.17 0.82 14.43
C ILE A 93 -3.67 -0.62 14.58
N VAL A 94 -4.27 -1.40 15.48
CA VAL A 94 -3.88 -2.81 15.69
C VAL A 94 -4.07 -3.62 14.41
N VAL A 95 -5.21 -3.45 13.74
CA VAL A 95 -5.47 -4.12 12.47
C VAL A 95 -4.54 -3.62 11.37
N ALA A 96 -4.26 -2.31 11.31
CA ALA A 96 -3.32 -1.73 10.35
C ALA A 96 -1.95 -2.40 10.45
N GLN A 97 -1.40 -2.53 11.66
CA GLN A 97 -0.08 -3.14 11.90
C GLN A 97 -0.05 -4.60 11.47
N GLY A 98 -1.08 -5.38 11.82
CA GLY A 98 -1.18 -6.78 11.41
C GLY A 98 -1.26 -6.94 9.88
N ILE A 99 -2.06 -6.10 9.22
CA ILE A 99 -2.19 -6.09 7.76
C ILE A 99 -0.89 -5.63 7.09
N SER A 100 -0.19 -4.63 7.64
CA SER A 100 1.10 -4.17 7.11
C SER A 100 2.14 -5.28 7.04
N LEU A 101 2.20 -6.14 8.07
CA LEU A 101 3.12 -7.28 8.11
C LEU A 101 2.70 -8.38 7.12
N LEU A 102 1.40 -8.62 6.97
CA LEU A 102 0.89 -9.59 6.00
C LEU A 102 1.17 -9.14 4.57
N MET A 103 0.96 -7.87 4.27
CA MET A 103 1.16 -7.29 2.94
C MET A 103 2.63 -7.25 2.52
N THR A 104 3.58 -7.22 3.46
CA THR A 104 5.01 -7.47 3.17
C THR A 104 5.22 -8.79 2.44
N GLN A 105 4.50 -9.84 2.84
CA GLN A 105 4.63 -11.15 2.20
C GLN A 105 4.13 -11.11 0.75
N MET A 106 3.04 -10.38 0.51
CA MET A 106 2.51 -10.16 -0.84
C MET A 106 3.45 -9.32 -1.69
N ASP A 107 4.13 -8.31 -1.11
CA ASP A 107 5.13 -7.52 -1.82
C ASP A 107 6.35 -8.38 -2.22
N ILE A 108 6.83 -9.25 -1.33
CA ILE A 108 7.90 -10.21 -1.64
C ILE A 108 7.48 -11.13 -2.79
N LEU A 109 6.26 -11.66 -2.77
CA LEU A 109 5.73 -12.49 -3.84
C LEU A 109 5.61 -11.73 -5.17
N GLY A 110 5.11 -10.49 -5.13
CA GLY A 110 5.01 -9.62 -6.30
C GLY A 110 6.38 -9.36 -6.92
N ARG A 111 7.39 -9.05 -6.10
CA ARG A 111 8.77 -8.84 -6.56
C ARG A 111 9.39 -10.13 -7.10
N SER A 112 9.15 -11.29 -6.48
CA SER A 112 9.64 -12.58 -6.99
C SER A 112 9.08 -12.92 -8.38
N THR A 113 7.85 -12.49 -8.67
CA THR A 113 7.22 -12.70 -9.98
C THR A 113 7.93 -11.94 -11.09
N THR A 114 8.62 -10.83 -10.77
CA THR A 114 9.40 -10.05 -11.75
C THR A 114 10.55 -10.85 -12.38
N THR A 115 11.08 -11.85 -11.68
CA THR A 115 12.11 -12.75 -12.22
C THR A 115 11.60 -13.57 -13.41
N VAL A 116 10.31 -13.94 -13.45
CA VAL A 116 9.73 -14.62 -14.62
C VAL A 116 9.73 -13.68 -15.82
N PHE A 117 9.35 -12.41 -15.63
CA PHE A 117 9.38 -11.41 -16.70
C PHE A 117 10.80 -11.10 -17.17
N GLN A 118 11.80 -11.15 -16.29
CA GLN A 118 13.21 -11.00 -16.67
C GLN A 118 13.66 -12.13 -17.61
N HIS A 119 13.38 -13.39 -17.29
CA HIS A 119 13.72 -14.51 -18.18
C HIS A 119 12.99 -14.43 -19.54
N LEU A 120 11.74 -13.95 -19.56
CA LEU A 120 11.01 -13.72 -20.81
C LEU A 120 11.67 -12.61 -21.65
N GLY A 121 12.16 -11.54 -21.01
CA GLY A 121 12.91 -10.48 -21.67
C GLY A 121 14.23 -10.97 -22.27
N GLU A 122 14.97 -11.82 -21.54
CA GLU A 122 16.20 -12.44 -22.03
C GLU A 122 15.94 -13.37 -23.24
N ALA A 123 14.86 -14.16 -23.20
CA ALA A 123 14.47 -15.00 -24.32
C ALA A 123 14.09 -14.20 -25.58
N ALA A 124 13.39 -13.08 -25.41
CA ALA A 124 13.05 -12.17 -26.52
C ALA A 124 14.30 -11.50 -27.11
N LEU A 125 15.26 -11.11 -26.25
CA LEU A 125 16.54 -10.54 -26.68
C LEU A 125 17.36 -11.56 -27.48
N ALA A 126 17.42 -12.82 -27.03
CA ALA A 126 18.12 -13.89 -27.74
C ALA A 126 17.55 -14.15 -29.14
N GLN A 127 16.26 -13.89 -29.35
CA GLN A 127 15.58 -14.00 -30.64
C GLN A 127 15.69 -12.73 -31.50
N ASN A 128 16.38 -11.68 -31.02
CA ASN A 128 16.47 -10.36 -31.68
C ASN A 128 15.10 -9.73 -32.00
N ASN A 129 14.06 -10.13 -31.29
CA ASN A 129 12.69 -9.64 -31.49
C ASN A 129 12.36 -8.57 -30.45
N ILE A 130 13.13 -7.50 -30.49
CA ILE A 130 12.98 -6.34 -29.61
C ILE A 130 12.04 -5.35 -30.33
N PRO A 131 10.85 -5.04 -29.80
CA PRO A 131 9.99 -4.00 -30.37
C PRO A 131 10.58 -2.59 -30.19
#